data_AF-A0AAU4LPC1-F1
#
_entry.id   AF-A0AAU4LPC1-F1
#
_cell.length_a   1.000
_cell.length_b   1.000
_cell.length_c   1.000
_cell.angle_alpha   90.00
_cell.angle_beta   90.00
_cell.angle_gamma   90.00
#
_symmetry.space_group_name_H-M   'P 1'
#
loop_
_entity.id
_entity.type
_entity.pdbx_description
1 polymer ?
#
loop_
_entity_poly.entity_id
_entity_poly.type
_entity_poly.pdbx_seq_one_letter_code
_entity_poly.pdbx_strand_id
1 'polypeptide(L)'
;MPTTTLTPDRLDRRAARLHETEAWQQIVAGWDIAAPEPVPPASAGSTPHPADWRDLLSVPVDQLIADSVRSLPPAPPRERPLPGRLGAILPDRLHAWRRIGQPELRPSTHLAYARQILTEWGWQNTPYRLRNARGARCVCGALVTAHRLGYGSLGTVDRAGAWIVTELRSQGWTDLIGPWNRHPGRTAPDALALLDATIRRAARAGQ
;
A
#
# COMPACT_ATOMS: atom_id res chain seq x y z
N MET A 1 21.23 13.99 -17.66
CA MET A 1 21.10 13.70 -16.21
C MET A 1 21.01 12.19 -16.03
N PRO A 2 21.96 11.52 -15.35
CA PRO A 2 21.83 10.09 -15.10
C PRO A 2 20.64 9.87 -14.17
N THR A 3 19.60 9.19 -14.65
CA THR A 3 18.48 8.74 -13.81
C THR A 3 19.02 7.70 -12.84
N THR A 4 19.29 8.13 -11.60
CA THR A 4 19.73 7.23 -10.53
C THR A 4 18.73 6.10 -10.39
N THR A 5 19.09 4.92 -10.89
CA THR A 5 18.19 3.77 -10.89
C THR A 5 17.98 3.33 -9.45
N LEU A 6 16.75 3.42 -8.95
CA LEU A 6 16.38 2.91 -7.64
C LEU A 6 16.47 1.37 -7.66
N THR A 7 17.30 0.83 -6.77
CA THR A 7 17.47 -0.61 -6.53
C THR A 7 16.80 -0.99 -5.19
N PRO A 8 16.39 -2.26 -5.01
CA PRO A 8 15.71 -2.66 -3.78
C PRO A 8 16.54 -2.47 -2.50
N ASP A 9 17.87 -2.64 -2.54
CA ASP A 9 18.76 -2.39 -1.41
C ASP A 9 18.92 -0.91 -1.07
N ARG A 10 18.92 -0.04 -2.09
CA ARG A 10 18.95 1.41 -1.89
C ARG A 10 17.64 1.88 -1.28
N LEU A 11 16.51 1.36 -1.75
CA LEU A 11 15.20 1.62 -1.17
C LEU A 11 15.19 1.22 0.31
N ASP A 12 15.58 0.00 0.64
CA ASP A 12 15.54 -0.50 2.01
C ASP A 12 16.34 0.39 2.99
N ARG A 13 17.57 0.74 2.62
CA ARG A 13 18.38 1.67 3.43
C ARG A 13 17.79 3.08 3.51
N ARG A 14 17.15 3.57 2.43
CA ARG A 14 16.48 4.89 2.44
C ARG A 14 15.26 4.88 3.35
N ALA A 15 14.46 3.82 3.30
CA ALA A 15 13.29 3.62 4.14
C ALA A 15 13.66 3.61 5.62
N ALA A 16 14.71 2.87 6.01
CA ALA A 16 15.18 2.83 7.38
C ALA A 16 15.68 4.21 7.86
N ARG A 17 16.50 4.89 7.06
CA ARG A 17 16.94 6.27 7.39
C ARG A 17 15.79 7.25 7.49
N LEU A 18 14.81 7.17 6.58
CA LEU A 18 13.63 8.02 6.62
C LEU A 18 12.85 7.77 7.92
N HIS A 19 12.66 6.50 8.29
CA HIS A 19 12.00 6.14 9.54
C HIS A 19 12.71 6.73 10.76
N GLU A 20 14.04 6.77 10.77
CA GLU A 20 14.84 7.34 11.88
C GLU A 20 14.76 8.86 11.99
N THR A 21 14.22 9.57 10.99
CA THR A 21 14.11 11.04 11.05
C THR A 21 13.05 11.48 12.05
N GLU A 22 13.31 12.60 12.74
CA GLU A 22 12.34 13.21 13.65
C GLU A 22 11.04 13.58 12.93
N ALA A 23 11.11 14.07 11.69
CA ALA A 23 9.93 14.36 10.89
C ALA A 23 9.05 13.11 10.66
N TRP A 24 9.66 11.95 10.44
CA TRP A 24 8.91 10.69 10.33
C TRP A 24 8.35 10.25 11.68
N GLN A 25 9.10 10.40 12.76
CA GLN A 25 8.62 10.09 14.09
C GLN A 25 7.46 11.02 14.50
N GLN A 26 7.47 12.29 14.11
CA GLN A 26 6.36 13.22 14.32
C GLN A 26 5.15 12.87 13.47
N ILE A 27 5.38 12.38 12.23
CA ILE A 27 4.34 11.71 11.46
C ILE A 27 3.85 10.56 12.34
N VAL A 28 4.54 9.45 12.52
CA VAL A 28 4.01 8.28 13.25
C VAL A 28 3.42 8.60 14.64
N ALA A 29 4.03 9.47 15.45
CA ALA A 29 3.59 9.81 16.80
C ALA A 29 2.34 10.69 16.85
N GLY A 30 2.15 11.59 15.87
CA GLY A 30 0.91 12.38 15.77
C GLY A 30 -0.33 11.51 15.53
N TRP A 31 -0.15 10.20 15.31
CA TRP A 31 -1.18 9.27 14.85
C TRP A 31 -1.61 8.32 15.96
N ASP A 32 -0.73 8.05 16.93
CA ASP A 32 -1.17 7.48 18.20
C ASP A 32 -2.11 8.47 18.93
N ILE A 33 -2.03 9.77 18.59
CA ILE A 33 -2.93 10.83 19.09
C ILE A 33 -4.16 11.02 18.17
N ALA A 34 -4.02 10.78 16.86
CA ALA A 34 -5.08 10.96 15.85
C ALA A 34 -5.75 9.67 15.39
N ALA A 35 -5.49 8.54 16.04
CA ALA A 35 -6.45 7.46 16.06
C ALA A 35 -7.72 8.10 16.64
N PRO A 36 -8.85 8.14 15.92
CA PRO A 36 -10.08 8.52 16.58
C PRO A 36 -10.19 7.56 17.76
N GLU A 37 -10.13 8.11 18.98
CA GLU A 37 -10.76 7.50 20.13
C GLU A 37 -12.09 7.00 19.59
N PRO A 38 -12.42 5.69 19.70
CA PRO A 38 -13.66 5.18 19.14
C PRO A 38 -14.73 6.09 19.71
N VAL A 39 -15.26 6.99 18.86
CA VAL A 39 -16.15 8.04 19.34
C VAL A 39 -17.26 7.21 19.96
N PRO A 40 -17.40 7.20 21.31
CA PRO A 40 -18.56 6.55 21.89
C PRO A 40 -19.70 7.22 21.16
N PRO A 41 -20.58 6.43 20.49
CA PRO A 41 -21.55 6.98 19.55
C PRO A 41 -22.13 8.19 20.23
N ALA A 42 -21.94 9.36 19.61
CA ALA A 42 -22.36 10.61 20.18
C ALA A 42 -23.75 10.35 20.72
N SER A 43 -23.97 10.64 22.00
CA SER A 43 -25.30 10.65 22.59
C SER A 43 -26.11 11.75 21.90
N ALA A 44 -26.41 11.60 20.61
CA ALA A 44 -27.72 11.87 20.11
C ALA A 44 -28.60 10.88 20.85
N GLY A 45 -29.37 11.39 21.81
CA GLY A 45 -30.42 10.61 22.43
C GLY A 45 -31.30 10.05 21.33
N SER A 46 -31.06 8.80 20.97
CA SER A 46 -31.93 7.86 20.27
C SER A 46 -31.07 6.63 20.03
N THR A 47 -31.31 5.59 20.83
CA THR A 47 -31.07 4.20 20.46
C THR A 47 -31.29 3.99 18.96
N PRO A 48 -30.52 3.13 18.25
CA PRO A 48 -30.92 2.68 16.93
C PRO A 48 -32.22 1.89 17.11
N HIS A 49 -33.33 2.62 17.03
CA HIS A 49 -34.65 2.06 17.00
C HIS A 49 -34.70 1.25 15.69
N PRO A 50 -35.40 0.10 15.64
CA PRO A 50 -35.59 -0.66 14.41
C PRO A 50 -36.52 0.05 13.41
N ALA A 51 -36.34 1.36 13.22
CA ALA A 51 -37.09 2.24 12.33
C ALA A 51 -36.46 2.39 10.93
N ASP A 52 -35.16 2.22 10.77
CA ASP A 52 -34.46 2.85 9.63
C ASP A 52 -34.55 2.15 8.25
N TRP A 53 -35.40 1.12 8.12
CA TRP A 53 -35.69 0.49 6.82
C TRP A 53 -37.12 0.74 6.34
N ARG A 54 -38.06 1.07 7.24
CA ARG A 54 -39.44 1.39 6.87
C ARG A 54 -39.57 2.78 6.29
N ASP A 55 -38.73 3.71 6.74
CA ASP A 55 -38.65 5.06 6.19
C ASP A 55 -38.13 5.03 4.75
N LEU A 56 -37.24 4.08 4.42
CA LEU A 56 -36.79 3.83 3.05
C LEU A 56 -37.92 3.35 2.13
N LEU A 57 -38.95 2.67 2.64
CA LEU A 57 -40.10 2.24 1.83
C LEU A 57 -41.02 3.40 1.42
N SER A 58 -40.87 4.55 2.07
CA SER A 58 -41.66 5.76 1.79
C SER A 58 -40.95 6.69 0.81
N VAL A 59 -39.66 6.46 0.54
CA VAL A 59 -38.87 7.22 -0.44
C VAL A 59 -39.05 6.60 -1.83
N PRO A 60 -39.28 7.40 -2.89
CA PRO A 60 -39.32 6.88 -4.25
C PRO A 60 -38.06 6.11 -4.61
N VAL A 61 -38.21 4.97 -5.29
CA VAL A 61 -37.09 4.10 -5.67
C VAL A 61 -36.01 4.85 -6.44
N ASP A 62 -36.39 5.76 -7.34
CA ASP A 62 -35.45 6.57 -8.12
C ASP A 62 -34.56 7.46 -7.24
N GLN A 63 -35.11 7.95 -6.13
CA GLN A 63 -34.40 8.80 -5.19
C GLN A 63 -33.45 7.99 -4.30
N LEU A 64 -33.86 6.78 -3.88
CA LEU A 64 -32.97 5.83 -3.20
C LEU A 64 -31.79 5.40 -4.09
N ILE A 65 -32.05 5.16 -5.39
CA ILE A 65 -31.01 4.83 -6.36
C ILE A 65 -30.08 6.02 -6.54
N ALA A 66 -30.62 7.23 -6.70
CA ALA A 66 -29.82 8.45 -6.87
C ALA A 66 -28.92 8.73 -5.66
N ASP A 67 -29.44 8.59 -4.44
CA ASP A 67 -28.69 8.82 -3.21
C ASP A 67 -27.66 7.71 -2.96
N SER A 68 -28.02 6.46 -3.25
CA SER A 68 -27.08 5.34 -3.20
C SER A 68 -25.93 5.55 -4.19
N VAL A 69 -26.23 5.89 -5.45
CA VAL A 69 -25.22 6.15 -6.50
C VAL A 69 -24.35 7.36 -6.14
N ARG A 70 -24.92 8.39 -5.51
CA ARG A 70 -24.16 9.57 -5.05
C ARG A 70 -23.28 9.28 -3.85
N SER A 71 -23.68 8.34 -3.00
CA SER A 71 -22.90 7.89 -1.84
C SER A 71 -21.80 6.89 -2.19
N LEU A 72 -21.82 6.33 -3.42
CA LEU A 72 -20.74 5.48 -3.90
C LEU A 72 -19.45 6.31 -3.97
N PRO A 73 -18.32 5.78 -3.45
CA PRO A 73 -17.03 6.41 -3.66
C PRO A 73 -16.77 6.54 -5.17
N PRO A 74 -16.08 7.61 -5.60
CA PRO A 74 -15.78 7.81 -7.02
C PRO A 74 -15.12 6.56 -7.60
N ALA A 75 -15.57 6.15 -8.79
CA ALA A 75 -15.03 4.98 -9.48
C ALA A 75 -13.50 5.09 -9.52
N PRO A 76 -12.77 4.03 -9.13
CA PRO A 76 -11.32 4.08 -9.18
C PRO A 76 -10.92 4.41 -10.62
N PRO A 77 -9.93 5.32 -10.83
CA PRO A 77 -9.43 5.61 -12.16
C PRO A 77 -9.09 4.29 -12.86
N ARG A 78 -9.36 4.17 -14.16
CA ARG A 78 -9.11 2.95 -14.93
C ARG A 78 -7.64 2.53 -14.79
N GLU A 79 -7.38 1.59 -13.88
CA GLU A 79 -6.09 0.97 -13.70
C GLU A 79 -5.85 0.03 -14.89
N ARG A 80 -4.72 0.16 -15.57
CA ARG A 80 -4.33 -0.86 -16.54
C ARG A 80 -3.98 -2.12 -15.75
N PRO A 81 -4.56 -3.29 -16.08
CA PRO A 81 -4.18 -4.54 -15.43
C PRO A 81 -2.66 -4.73 -15.57
N LEU A 82 -2.05 -5.32 -14.55
CA LEU A 82 -0.63 -5.61 -14.60
C LEU A 82 -0.34 -6.49 -15.83
N PRO A 83 0.86 -6.35 -16.42
CA PRO A 83 1.36 -7.35 -17.36
C PRO A 83 1.17 -8.75 -16.74
N GLY A 84 0.54 -9.68 -17.45
CA GLY A 84 0.35 -11.05 -16.94
C GLY A 84 1.70 -11.74 -16.66
N ARG A 85 1.68 -13.04 -16.30
CA ARG A 85 2.90 -13.77 -15.88
C ARG A 85 4.10 -13.68 -16.81
N LEU A 86 3.91 -13.63 -18.13
CA LEU A 86 5.01 -13.40 -19.08
C LEU A 86 5.65 -12.02 -18.92
N GLY A 87 4.83 -11.01 -18.63
CA GLY A 87 5.29 -9.65 -18.33
C GLY A 87 6.05 -9.54 -17.01
N ALA A 88 5.81 -10.43 -16.05
CA ALA A 88 6.56 -10.48 -14.79
C ALA A 88 8.06 -10.77 -15.00
N ILE A 89 8.39 -11.54 -16.03
CA ILE A 89 9.76 -11.97 -16.37
C ILE A 89 10.52 -10.84 -17.06
N LEU A 90 9.81 -10.01 -17.82
CA LEU A 90 10.40 -8.91 -18.58
C LEU A 90 11.11 -7.90 -17.66
N PRO A 91 12.25 -7.34 -18.09
CA PRO A 91 12.84 -6.19 -17.42
C PRO A 91 11.85 -5.05 -17.26
N ASP A 92 11.71 -4.51 -16.03
CA ASP A 92 10.77 -3.42 -15.74
C ASP A 92 10.94 -2.18 -16.62
N ARG A 93 12.16 -1.93 -17.14
CA ARG A 93 12.41 -0.86 -18.12
C ARG A 93 11.60 -1.01 -19.41
N LEU A 94 11.31 -2.26 -19.80
CA LEU A 94 10.47 -2.57 -20.95
C LEU A 94 8.99 -2.35 -20.66
N HIS A 95 8.59 -2.07 -19.42
CA HIS A 95 7.23 -1.63 -19.10
C HIS A 95 7.08 -0.10 -19.14
N ALA A 96 8.14 0.65 -19.46
CA ALA A 96 8.09 2.12 -19.50
C ALA A 96 7.06 2.66 -20.51
N TRP A 97 6.82 1.98 -21.63
CA TRP A 97 5.75 2.30 -22.60
C TRP A 97 4.33 2.14 -22.02
N ARG A 98 4.16 1.38 -20.94
CA ARG A 98 2.87 1.19 -20.25
C ARG A 98 2.68 2.13 -19.07
N ARG A 99 3.66 2.99 -18.79
CA ARG A 99 3.65 3.88 -17.64
C ARG A 99 2.39 4.74 -17.64
N ILE A 100 1.57 4.60 -16.59
CA ILE A 100 0.33 5.39 -16.44
C ILE A 100 0.66 6.84 -16.05
N GLY A 101 1.81 7.06 -15.38
CA GLY A 101 2.35 8.39 -15.11
C GLY A 101 1.61 9.11 -13.97
N GLN A 102 1.30 8.40 -12.87
CA GLN A 102 0.71 9.00 -11.67
C GLN A 102 1.78 9.22 -10.59
N PRO A 103 2.45 10.39 -10.56
CA PRO A 103 3.53 10.65 -9.61
C PRO A 103 3.01 10.86 -8.18
N GLU A 104 1.80 11.37 -8.03
CA GLU A 104 1.19 11.68 -6.73
C GLU A 104 0.28 10.55 -6.30
N LEU A 105 0.86 9.59 -5.57
CA LEU A 105 0.10 8.56 -4.88
C LEU A 105 0.38 8.63 -3.38
N ARG A 106 -0.67 8.30 -2.63
CA ARG A 106 -0.58 7.97 -1.21
C ARG A 106 0.28 6.71 -1.03
N PRO A 107 1.22 6.67 -0.06
CA PRO A 107 1.92 5.45 0.34
C PRO A 107 1.05 4.18 0.45
N SER A 108 -0.16 4.24 1.03
CA SER A 108 -1.07 3.08 1.14
C SER A 108 -1.51 2.56 -0.23
N THR A 109 -1.82 3.44 -1.17
CA THR A 109 -2.15 3.08 -2.56
C THR A 109 -0.94 2.46 -3.26
N HIS A 110 0.26 3.02 -3.06
CA HIS A 110 1.49 2.44 -3.61
C HIS A 110 1.77 1.03 -3.07
N LEU A 111 1.53 0.82 -1.76
CA LEU A 111 1.64 -0.48 -1.12
C LEU A 111 0.60 -1.47 -1.66
N ALA A 112 -0.62 -1.03 -1.97
CA ALA A 112 -1.65 -1.86 -2.59
C ALA A 112 -1.21 -2.38 -3.97
N TYR A 113 -0.58 -1.56 -4.81
CA TYR A 113 0.00 -2.03 -6.07
C TYR A 113 1.17 -2.99 -5.85
N ALA A 114 2.02 -2.74 -4.87
CA ALA A 114 3.09 -3.67 -4.51
C ALA A 114 2.53 -5.03 -4.05
N ARG A 115 1.44 -5.03 -3.28
CA ARG A 115 0.69 -6.23 -2.93
C ARG A 115 0.22 -6.93 -4.20
N GLN A 116 -0.50 -6.23 -5.08
CA GLN A 116 -1.01 -6.82 -6.32
C GLN A 116 0.11 -7.48 -7.15
N ILE A 117 1.26 -6.83 -7.27
CA ILE A 117 2.45 -7.39 -7.92
C ILE A 117 2.89 -8.71 -7.25
N LEU A 118 2.98 -8.76 -5.92
CA LEU A 118 3.35 -9.99 -5.22
C LEU A 118 2.33 -11.12 -5.43
N THR A 119 1.03 -10.79 -5.47
CA THR A 119 -0.04 -11.76 -5.72
C THR A 119 0.02 -12.32 -7.14
N GLU A 120 0.14 -11.45 -8.14
CA GLU A 120 0.04 -11.86 -9.54
C GLU A 120 1.35 -12.43 -10.09
N TRP A 121 2.49 -11.84 -9.71
CA TRP A 121 3.82 -12.19 -10.24
C TRP A 121 4.60 -13.12 -9.32
N GLY A 122 4.11 -13.29 -8.09
CA GLY A 122 4.70 -14.15 -7.08
C GLY A 122 5.71 -13.44 -6.20
N TRP A 123 5.94 -14.05 -5.04
CA TRP A 123 6.93 -13.63 -4.05
C TRP A 123 8.19 -14.48 -4.11
N GLN A 124 9.33 -13.88 -3.76
CA GLN A 124 10.58 -14.57 -3.50
C GLN A 124 11.24 -14.10 -2.20
N ASN A 125 11.90 -15.02 -1.51
CA ASN A 125 12.64 -14.74 -0.28
C ASN A 125 14.05 -14.18 -0.53
N THR A 126 14.57 -14.22 -1.76
CA THR A 126 15.89 -13.67 -2.10
C THR A 126 15.86 -12.13 -2.03
N PRO A 127 16.41 -11.50 -0.98
CA PRO A 127 16.27 -10.08 -0.77
C PRO A 127 17.14 -9.31 -1.76
N TYR A 128 16.86 -8.03 -1.92
CA TYR A 128 17.66 -7.09 -2.71
C TYR A 128 17.77 -7.38 -4.21
N ARG A 129 17.24 -8.50 -4.68
CA ARG A 129 17.01 -8.75 -6.09
C ARG A 129 15.68 -8.13 -6.49
N LEU A 130 15.72 -7.41 -7.61
CA LEU A 130 14.48 -6.88 -8.19
C LEU A 130 13.54 -8.03 -8.53
N ARG A 131 14.03 -9.09 -9.18
CA ARG A 131 13.24 -10.29 -9.51
C ARG A 131 14.08 -11.57 -9.59
N ASN A 132 13.44 -12.74 -9.49
CA ASN A 132 14.04 -14.01 -9.93
C ASN A 132 13.75 -14.31 -11.41
N ALA A 133 14.25 -15.44 -11.88
CA ALA A 133 14.04 -15.93 -13.25
C ALA A 133 12.57 -16.15 -13.61
N ARG A 134 11.69 -16.40 -12.63
CA ARG A 134 10.24 -16.57 -12.83
C ARG A 134 9.46 -15.26 -12.76
N GLY A 135 10.13 -14.13 -12.52
CA GLY A 135 9.46 -12.85 -12.34
C GLY A 135 8.86 -12.64 -10.95
N ALA A 136 9.15 -13.48 -9.96
CA ALA A 136 8.72 -13.20 -8.59
C ALA A 136 9.55 -12.04 -8.00
N ARG A 137 8.95 -11.24 -7.12
CA ARG A 137 9.55 -10.05 -6.50
C ARG A 137 9.74 -10.27 -4.99
N CYS A 138 10.77 -9.66 -4.39
CA CYS A 138 10.81 -9.46 -2.94
C CYS A 138 9.95 -8.23 -2.57
N VAL A 139 9.68 -7.99 -1.28
CA VAL A 139 8.89 -6.82 -0.83
C VAL A 139 9.42 -5.50 -1.41
N CYS A 140 10.71 -5.20 -1.23
CA CYS A 140 11.34 -4.00 -1.81
C CYS A 140 11.31 -4.01 -3.34
N GLY A 141 11.45 -5.19 -3.96
CA GLY A 141 11.36 -5.36 -5.41
C GLY A 141 9.98 -4.97 -5.95
N ALA A 142 8.91 -5.34 -5.26
CA ALA A 142 7.54 -4.99 -5.64
C ALA A 142 7.30 -3.47 -5.57
N LEU A 143 7.78 -2.79 -4.52
CA LEU A 143 7.69 -1.33 -4.41
C LEU A 143 8.41 -0.61 -5.56
N VAL A 144 9.61 -1.07 -5.91
CA VAL A 144 10.38 -0.53 -7.03
C VAL A 144 9.69 -0.80 -8.37
N THR A 145 9.14 -2.00 -8.55
CA THR A 145 8.39 -2.37 -9.76
C THR A 145 7.13 -1.50 -9.91
N ALA A 146 6.36 -1.26 -8.84
CA ALA A 146 5.18 -0.37 -8.89
C ALA A 146 5.56 1.04 -9.39
N HIS A 147 6.65 1.60 -8.88
CA HIS A 147 7.17 2.89 -9.36
C HIS A 147 7.56 2.89 -10.84
N ARG A 148 8.21 1.80 -11.31
CA ARG A 148 8.61 1.66 -12.71
C ARG A 148 7.42 1.49 -13.65
N LEU A 149 6.32 0.92 -13.16
CA LEU A 149 5.03 0.89 -13.86
C LEU A 149 4.31 2.24 -13.85
N GLY A 150 4.82 3.24 -13.11
CA GLY A 150 4.29 4.60 -13.08
C GLY A 150 3.33 4.88 -11.94
N TYR A 151 3.28 4.00 -10.94
CA TYR A 151 2.54 4.21 -9.71
C TYR A 151 3.47 4.88 -8.70
N GLY A 152 3.27 6.18 -8.46
CA GLY A 152 3.98 6.94 -7.43
C GLY A 152 5.37 7.45 -7.84
N SER A 153 5.80 8.49 -7.14
CA SER A 153 7.14 9.09 -7.23
C SER A 153 8.18 8.31 -6.41
N LEU A 154 9.47 8.65 -6.56
CA LEU A 154 10.52 8.11 -5.67
C LEU A 154 10.24 8.46 -4.19
N GLY A 155 9.69 9.65 -3.92
CA GLY A 155 9.29 10.03 -2.57
C GLY A 155 8.14 9.18 -2.03
N THR A 156 7.17 8.80 -2.88
CA THR A 156 6.12 7.85 -2.49
C THR A 156 6.71 6.48 -2.14
N VAL A 157 7.68 6.00 -2.92
CA VAL A 157 8.34 4.70 -2.69
C VAL A 157 9.09 4.69 -1.36
N ASP A 158 9.86 5.75 -1.06
CA ASP A 158 10.59 5.87 0.21
C ASP A 158 9.63 5.91 1.40
N ARG A 159 8.55 6.70 1.33
CA ARG A 159 7.52 6.78 2.37
C ARG A 159 6.80 5.44 2.56
N ALA A 160 6.44 4.75 1.48
CA ALA A 160 5.86 3.42 1.54
C ALA A 160 6.81 2.42 2.22
N GLY A 161 8.10 2.47 1.89
CA GLY A 161 9.12 1.67 2.56
C GLY A 161 9.23 2.00 4.06
N ALA A 162 9.23 3.27 4.43
CA ALA A 162 9.30 3.69 5.84
C ALA A 162 8.07 3.23 6.64
N TRP A 163 6.88 3.19 6.03
CA TRP A 163 5.70 2.57 6.66
C TRP A 163 5.87 1.08 6.91
N ILE A 164 6.50 0.34 6.00
CA ILE A 164 6.84 -1.08 6.23
C ILE A 164 7.83 -1.21 7.39
N VAL A 165 8.83 -0.32 7.48
CA VAL A 165 9.76 -0.29 8.61
C VAL A 165 8.98 -0.04 9.91
N THR A 166 8.07 0.95 9.95
CA THR A 166 7.21 1.20 11.12
C THR A 166 6.43 -0.05 11.53
N GLU A 167 5.79 -0.74 10.57
CA GLU A 167 5.03 -1.95 10.85
C GLU A 167 5.93 -3.08 11.38
N LEU A 168 7.10 -3.29 10.77
CA LEU A 168 8.08 -4.28 11.24
C LEU A 168 8.57 -3.97 12.66
N ARG A 169 8.85 -2.70 12.97
CA ARG A 169 9.25 -2.27 14.31
C ARG A 169 8.15 -2.55 15.34
N SER A 170 6.89 -2.32 14.98
CA SER A 170 5.75 -2.63 15.86
C SER A 170 5.58 -4.13 16.13
N GLN A 171 6.06 -4.99 15.23
CA GLN A 171 6.09 -6.45 15.38
C GLN A 171 7.37 -6.96 16.08
N GLY A 172 8.21 -6.05 16.61
CA GLY A 172 9.47 -6.38 17.27
C GLY A 172 10.66 -6.66 16.34
N TRP A 173 10.51 -6.48 15.03
CA TRP A 173 11.60 -6.64 14.08
C TRP A 173 12.42 -5.34 13.95
N THR A 174 13.70 -5.39 14.32
CA THR A 174 14.60 -4.22 14.37
C THR A 174 15.58 -4.10 13.21
N ASP A 175 15.66 -5.11 12.34
CA ASP A 175 16.51 -5.09 11.14
C ASP A 175 15.82 -4.41 9.93
N LEU A 176 16.50 -4.39 8.79
CA LEU A 176 15.98 -3.92 7.49
C LEU A 176 14.89 -4.85 6.91
N ILE A 177 14.18 -4.40 5.87
CA ILE A 177 13.12 -5.15 5.18
C ILE A 177 13.70 -6.39 4.46
N GLY A 178 14.88 -6.28 3.87
CA GLY A 178 15.58 -7.36 3.19
C GLY A 178 15.90 -8.55 4.10
N PRO A 179 16.57 -8.34 5.26
CA PRO A 179 16.73 -9.33 6.32
C PRO A 179 15.41 -10.00 6.74
N TRP A 180 14.34 -9.22 6.90
CA TRP A 180 13.02 -9.78 7.18
C TRP A 180 12.56 -10.71 6.05
N ASN A 181 12.64 -10.26 4.80
CA ASN A 181 12.18 -11.00 3.61
C ASN A 181 12.95 -12.32 3.40
N ARG A 182 14.21 -12.40 3.85
CA ARG A 182 15.05 -13.61 3.73
C ARG A 182 15.01 -14.52 4.95
N HIS A 183 14.34 -14.12 6.03
CA HIS A 183 14.39 -14.84 7.28
C HIS A 183 13.87 -16.28 7.09
N PRO A 184 14.54 -17.31 7.66
CA PRO A 184 14.08 -18.69 7.55
C PRO A 184 12.62 -18.84 7.98
N GLY A 185 11.86 -19.67 7.26
CA GLY A 185 10.44 -19.89 7.54
C GLY A 185 9.49 -18.81 7.00
N ARG A 186 9.98 -17.72 6.41
CA ARG A 186 9.11 -16.74 5.74
C ARG A 186 8.48 -17.30 4.47
N THR A 187 7.21 -17.00 4.32
CA THR A 187 6.36 -17.48 3.23
C THR A 187 5.76 -16.32 2.42
N ALA A 188 5.20 -16.63 1.25
CA ALA A 188 4.47 -15.64 0.46
C ALA A 188 3.27 -15.05 1.24
N PRO A 189 2.44 -15.86 1.93
CA PRO A 189 1.40 -15.33 2.83
C PRO A 189 1.93 -14.33 3.87
N ASP A 190 3.10 -14.56 4.47
CA ASP A 190 3.68 -13.60 5.42
C ASP A 190 4.00 -12.25 4.78
N ALA A 191 4.56 -12.27 3.56
CA ALA A 191 4.84 -11.05 2.79
C ALA A 191 3.56 -10.28 2.43
N LEU A 192 2.49 -11.00 2.07
CA LEU A 192 1.20 -10.38 1.80
C LEU A 192 0.57 -9.83 3.08
N ALA A 193 0.62 -10.57 4.19
CA ALA A 193 0.10 -10.13 5.48
C ALA A 193 0.82 -8.89 6.00
N LEU A 194 2.15 -8.81 5.83
CA LEU A 194 2.93 -7.60 6.13
C LEU A 194 2.43 -6.40 5.32
N LEU A 195 2.25 -6.57 4.00
CA LEU A 195 1.73 -5.49 3.16
C LEU A 195 0.31 -5.10 3.55
N ASP A 196 -0.58 -6.05 3.80
CA ASP A 196 -1.95 -5.77 4.20
C ASP A 196 -2.02 -5.02 5.54
N ALA A 197 -1.20 -5.39 6.52
CA ALA A 197 -1.09 -4.68 7.79
C ALA A 197 -0.55 -3.25 7.59
N THR A 198 0.50 -3.11 6.78
CA THR A 198 1.12 -1.81 6.46
C THR A 198 0.14 -0.90 5.71
N ILE A 199 -0.59 -1.44 4.72
CA ILE A 199 -1.62 -0.72 3.97
C ILE A 199 -2.68 -0.18 4.93
N ARG A 200 -3.21 -1.03 5.83
CA ARG A 200 -4.20 -0.59 6.83
C ARG A 200 -3.65 0.49 7.75
N ARG A 201 -2.40 0.34 8.22
CA ARG A 201 -1.75 1.35 9.06
C ARG A 201 -1.62 2.69 8.31
N ALA A 202 -1.05 2.67 7.10
CA ALA A 202 -0.88 3.87 6.29
C ALA A 202 -2.23 4.50 5.86
N ALA A 203 -3.25 3.69 5.58
CA ALA A 203 -4.56 4.17 5.16
C ALA A 203 -5.40 4.75 6.31
N ARG A 204 -5.33 4.17 7.52
CA ARG A 204 -5.86 4.82 8.75
C ARG A 204 -5.14 6.13 9.01
N ALA A 205 -3.91 6.18 8.55
CA ALA A 205 -3.14 7.39 8.49
C ALA A 205 -3.55 8.34 7.32
N GLY A 206 -4.48 8.02 6.43
CA GLY A 206 -4.71 8.87 5.25
C GLY A 206 -3.45 9.11 4.39
N GLN A 207 -2.38 8.36 4.65
CA GLN A 207 -1.21 8.18 3.80
C GLN A 207 -1.44 7.00 2.89
#